data_AF-K1SJ80-F1
#
_entry.id   AF-K1SJ80-F1
#
_cell.length_a   1.000
_cell.length_b   1.000
_cell.length_c   1.000
_cell.angle_alpha   90.00
_cell.angle_beta   90.00
_cell.angle_gamma   90.00
#
_symmetry.space_group_name_H-M   'P 1'
#
loop_
_entity.id
_entity.type
_entity.pdbx_description
1 polymer ?
#
loop_
_entity_poly.entity_id
_entity_poly.type
_entity_poly.pdbx_seq_one_letter_code
_entity_poly.pdbx_strand_id
1 'polypeptide(L)'
;MTLYPAFLQDAKSYSPYDMVYSEIYGMNQVSVQDVLHILEKNGVTVEQVIQLPYIRDDVFNYLPVTEINRDFGCDYQIQEGEFLNLFQYNLEDGYEHNIQPVSTVTISGDRKLQSVGTDVKILFNQNPTFADKTLI
;
A
#
# COMPACT_ATOMS: atom_id res chain seq x y z
N MET A 1 -1.61 -34.43 -7.88
CA MET A 1 -1.32 -32.99 -7.69
C MET A 1 -1.96 -32.60 -6.37
N THR A 2 -1.16 -32.41 -5.32
CA THR A 2 -1.66 -32.10 -3.98
C THR A 2 -1.48 -30.61 -3.77
N LEU A 3 -2.53 -29.83 -3.98
CA LEU A 3 -2.57 -28.42 -3.58
C LEU A 3 -2.56 -28.41 -2.05
N TYR A 4 -1.47 -27.93 -1.45
CA TYR A 4 -1.45 -27.69 -0.01
C TYR A 4 -2.56 -26.68 0.31
N PRO A 5 -3.48 -26.96 1.26
CA PRO A 5 -4.55 -26.03 1.61
C PRO A 5 -4.01 -24.65 2.00
N ALA A 6 -2.83 -24.62 2.62
CA ALA A 6 -2.10 -23.39 2.92
C ALA A 6 -1.73 -22.60 1.66
N PHE A 7 -1.30 -23.25 0.57
CA PHE A 7 -0.86 -22.54 -0.64
C PHE A 7 -1.96 -21.69 -1.28
N LEU A 8 -3.20 -22.19 -1.35
CA LEU A 8 -4.33 -21.41 -1.89
C LEU A 8 -4.77 -20.30 -0.92
N GLN A 9 -4.60 -20.50 0.38
CA GLN A 9 -4.91 -19.48 1.39
C GLN A 9 -3.82 -18.40 1.38
N ASP A 10 -2.55 -18.77 1.38
CA ASP A 10 -1.39 -17.88 1.27
C ASP A 10 -1.43 -17.10 -0.05
N ALA A 11 -1.73 -17.77 -1.17
CA ALA A 11 -1.94 -17.12 -2.47
C ALA A 11 -3.22 -16.27 -2.54
N LYS A 12 -4.12 -16.31 -1.55
CA LYS A 12 -5.21 -15.33 -1.44
C LYS A 12 -4.83 -14.19 -0.49
N SER A 13 -4.17 -14.52 0.61
CA SER A 13 -3.76 -13.58 1.65
C SER A 13 -2.60 -12.67 1.22
N TYR A 14 -1.70 -13.14 0.36
CA TYR A 14 -0.54 -12.40 -0.16
C TYR A 14 -0.73 -11.87 -1.59
N SER A 15 -1.98 -11.75 -2.05
CA SER A 15 -2.39 -11.12 -3.32
C SER A 15 -1.37 -11.26 -4.47
N PRO A 16 -1.13 -12.46 -5.03
CA PRO A 16 -0.15 -12.69 -6.09
C PRO A 16 -0.51 -12.03 -7.43
N TYR A 17 -1.56 -11.20 -7.47
CA TYR A 17 -2.06 -10.58 -8.70
C TYR A 17 -1.84 -9.06 -8.75
N ASP A 18 -1.37 -8.44 -7.67
CA ASP A 18 -1.08 -7.01 -7.66
C ASP A 18 0.42 -6.77 -7.82
N MET A 19 0.79 -6.10 -8.91
CA MET A 19 2.15 -5.59 -9.12
C MET A 19 2.19 -4.11 -8.76
N VAL A 20 2.98 -3.76 -7.74
CA VAL A 20 3.18 -2.37 -7.34
C VAL A 20 4.47 -1.85 -7.94
N TYR A 21 4.37 -0.72 -8.65
CA TYR A 21 5.50 0.00 -9.19
C TYR A 21 5.47 1.44 -8.69
N SER A 22 6.64 2.00 -8.40
CA SER A 22 6.74 3.36 -7.87
C SER A 22 7.79 4.19 -8.60
N GLU A 23 7.33 5.30 -9.14
CA GLU A 23 8.18 6.38 -9.63
C GLU A 23 8.47 7.33 -8.46
N ILE A 24 9.74 7.61 -8.18
CA ILE A 24 10.13 8.50 -7.08
C ILE A 24 11.35 9.33 -7.49
N TYR A 25 11.31 10.64 -7.25
CA TYR A 25 12.41 11.58 -7.58
C TYR A 25 12.90 11.48 -9.04
N GLY A 26 12.00 11.18 -9.99
CA GLY A 26 12.33 10.99 -11.40
C GLY A 26 13.04 9.67 -11.73
N MET A 27 13.19 8.78 -10.74
CA MET A 27 13.69 7.41 -10.90
C MET A 27 12.52 6.47 -11.16
N ASN A 28 12.81 5.35 -11.82
CA ASN A 28 11.79 4.37 -12.21
C ASN A 28 10.69 5.03 -13.05
N GLN A 29 11.11 5.67 -14.14
CA GLN A 29 10.19 6.19 -15.15
C GLN A 29 10.01 5.14 -16.24
N VAL A 30 8.87 4.47 -16.23
CA VAL A 30 8.42 3.59 -17.30
C VAL A 30 7.00 3.98 -17.66
N SER A 31 6.68 4.04 -18.94
CA SER A 31 5.30 4.31 -19.33
C SER A 31 4.42 3.12 -18.95
N VAL A 32 3.15 3.40 -18.60
CA VAL A 32 2.17 2.34 -18.36
C VAL A 32 2.04 1.43 -19.58
N GLN A 33 2.12 2.00 -20.79
CA GLN A 33 2.04 1.26 -22.04
C GLN A 33 3.19 0.26 -22.20
N ASP A 34 4.41 0.64 -21.83
CA ASP A 34 5.57 -0.27 -21.89
C ASP A 34 5.41 -1.42 -20.88
N VAL A 35 4.92 -1.13 -19.67
CA VAL A 35 4.65 -2.15 -18.65
C VAL A 35 3.57 -3.12 -19.15
N LEU A 36 2.44 -2.60 -19.65
CA LEU A 36 1.36 -3.42 -20.20
C LEU A 36 1.86 -4.29 -21.35
N HIS A 37 2.68 -3.74 -22.25
CA HIS A 37 3.26 -4.49 -23.36
C HIS A 37 4.18 -5.64 -22.88
N ILE A 38 5.01 -5.40 -21.87
CA ILE A 38 5.87 -6.43 -21.27
C ILE A 38 5.03 -7.53 -20.65
N LEU A 39 3.98 -7.17 -19.90
CA LEU A 39 3.09 -8.13 -19.24
C LEU A 39 2.34 -8.99 -20.27
N GLU A 40 1.76 -8.36 -21.30
CA GLU A 40 1.06 -9.04 -22.39
C GLU A 40 2.00 -10.02 -23.12
N LYS A 41 3.23 -9.59 -23.45
CA LYS A 41 4.24 -10.44 -24.10
C LYS A 41 4.59 -11.69 -23.28
N ASN A 42 4.45 -11.63 -21.96
CA ASN A 42 4.71 -12.75 -21.06
C ASN A 42 3.42 -13.51 -20.66
N GLY A 43 2.31 -13.26 -21.36
CA GLY A 43 1.04 -13.96 -21.12
C GLY A 43 0.33 -13.53 -19.83
N VAL A 44 0.68 -12.38 -19.27
CA VAL A 44 0.02 -11.80 -18.09
C VAL A 44 -1.08 -10.86 -18.55
N THR A 45 -2.32 -11.14 -18.16
CA THR A 45 -3.46 -10.27 -18.42
C THR A 45 -3.62 -9.29 -17.26
N VAL A 46 -3.69 -7.99 -17.56
CA VAL A 46 -3.92 -6.95 -16.56
C VAL A 46 -5.39 -6.59 -16.55
N GLU A 47 -6.06 -6.80 -15.41
CA GLU A 47 -7.49 -6.49 -15.26
C GLU A 47 -7.74 -5.01 -14.96
N GLN A 48 -6.85 -4.39 -14.18
CA GLN A 48 -6.98 -3.01 -13.75
C GLN A 48 -5.59 -2.37 -13.57
N VAL A 49 -5.52 -1.06 -13.81
CA VAL A 49 -4.36 -0.22 -13.47
C VAL A 49 -4.84 0.87 -12.52
N ILE A 50 -4.21 0.94 -11.34
CA ILE A 50 -4.47 1.97 -10.33
C ILE A 50 -3.24 2.88 -10.27
N GLN A 51 -3.45 4.19 -10.28
CA GLN A 51 -2.41 5.19 -10.06
C GLN A 51 -2.74 5.98 -8.80
N LEU A 52 -1.85 5.88 -7.81
CA LEU A 52 -2.02 6.51 -6.51
C LEU A 52 -0.87 7.50 -6.29
N PRO A 53 -1.12 8.82 -6.23
CA PRO A 53 -0.10 9.75 -5.78
C PRO A 53 0.18 9.51 -4.30
N TYR A 54 1.44 9.67 -3.90
CA TYR A 54 1.83 9.58 -2.50
C TYR A 54 2.96 10.54 -2.18
N ILE A 55 3.07 10.91 -0.91
CA ILE A 55 4.23 11.62 -0.36
C ILE A 55 5.02 10.61 0.47
N ARG A 56 6.33 10.75 0.50
CA ARG A 56 7.21 9.93 1.32
C ARG A 56 8.24 10.79 2.04
N ASP A 57 8.51 10.44 3.30
CA ASP A 57 9.71 10.83 4.02
C ASP A 57 10.56 9.58 4.38
N ASP A 58 11.53 9.74 5.29
CA ASP A 58 12.41 8.63 5.69
C ASP A 58 11.67 7.48 6.39
N VAL A 59 10.51 7.74 7.00
CA VAL A 59 9.80 6.79 7.88
C VAL A 59 8.40 6.46 7.36
N PHE A 60 7.71 7.42 6.75
CA PHE A 60 6.30 7.32 6.39
C PHE A 60 6.05 7.48 4.90
N ASN A 61 5.12 6.67 4.40
CA ASN A 61 4.37 6.92 3.18
C ASN A 61 3.03 7.56 3.58
N TYR A 62 2.64 8.63 2.90
CA TYR A 62 1.37 9.30 3.08
C TYR A 62 0.54 9.07 1.82
N LEU A 63 -0.50 8.26 1.94
CA LEU A 63 -1.43 7.97 0.85
C LEU A 63 -2.71 8.76 1.08
N PRO A 64 -3.31 9.36 0.05
CA PRO A 64 -4.50 10.16 0.24
C PRO A 64 -5.74 9.28 0.44
N VAL A 65 -6.45 9.49 1.55
CA VAL A 65 -7.61 8.70 1.96
C VAL A 65 -8.71 8.61 0.89
N THR A 66 -8.87 9.66 0.09
CA THR A 66 -9.88 9.73 -0.98
C THR A 66 -9.64 8.69 -2.08
N GLU A 67 -8.40 8.52 -2.50
CA GLU A 67 -7.97 7.54 -3.50
C GLU A 67 -7.97 6.15 -2.89
N ILE A 68 -7.57 6.00 -1.62
CA ILE A 68 -7.66 4.71 -0.90
C ILE A 68 -9.10 4.20 -0.86
N ASN A 69 -10.05 5.05 -0.46
CA ASN A 69 -11.46 4.69 -0.42
C ASN A 69 -12.00 4.33 -1.81
N ARG A 70 -11.66 5.13 -2.82
CA ARG A 70 -12.13 4.92 -4.21
C ARG A 70 -11.59 3.63 -4.82
N ASP A 71 -10.29 3.39 -4.71
CA ASP A 71 -9.60 2.37 -5.52
C ASP A 71 -9.53 1.00 -4.80
N PHE A 72 -9.64 0.98 -3.47
CA PHE A 72 -9.52 -0.25 -2.66
C PHE A 72 -10.81 -0.62 -1.91
N GLY A 73 -11.93 0.05 -2.22
CA GLY A 73 -13.23 -0.23 -1.61
C GLY A 73 -13.23 -0.01 -0.09
N CYS A 74 -12.54 1.02 0.37
CA CYS A 74 -12.49 1.42 1.78
C CYS A 74 -13.50 2.55 2.07
N ASP A 75 -13.77 2.78 3.36
CA ASP A 75 -14.66 3.85 3.84
C ASP A 75 -14.08 4.56 5.07
N TYR A 76 -12.80 4.93 4.98
CA TYR A 76 -12.15 5.68 6.05
C TYR A 76 -12.63 7.12 6.08
N GLN A 77 -12.93 7.61 7.29
CA GLN A 77 -13.38 8.97 7.53
C GLN A 77 -12.29 9.71 8.32
N ILE A 78 -11.47 10.48 7.62
CA ILE A 78 -10.30 11.18 8.17
C ILE A 78 -10.42 12.67 7.82
N GLN A 79 -10.32 13.54 8.82
CA GLN A 79 -10.48 14.98 8.63
C GLN A 79 -9.14 15.66 8.30
N GLU A 80 -9.22 16.90 7.84
CA GLU A 80 -8.02 17.71 7.66
C GLU A 80 -7.28 17.90 8.99
N GLY A 81 -5.99 17.59 9.02
CA GLY A 81 -5.20 17.60 10.25
C GLY A 81 -5.14 16.24 10.96
N GLU A 82 -5.79 15.22 10.43
CA GLU A 82 -5.81 13.86 10.98
C GLU A 82 -5.10 12.87 10.04
N PHE A 83 -4.76 11.71 10.59
CA PHE A 83 -4.30 10.55 9.82
C PHE A 83 -4.66 9.24 10.54
N LEU A 84 -4.69 8.13 9.82
CA LEU A 84 -4.81 6.78 10.37
C LEU A 84 -3.51 6.01 10.14
N ASN A 85 -3.05 5.26 11.14
CA ASN A 85 -1.93 4.32 10.96
C ASN A 85 -2.43 3.07 10.24
N LEU A 86 -1.94 2.81 9.03
CA LEU A 86 -2.31 1.63 8.27
C LEU A 86 -1.18 0.60 8.30
N PHE A 87 -1.45 -0.53 8.94
CA PHE A 87 -0.52 -1.65 9.03
C PHE A 87 -0.86 -2.68 7.94
N GLN A 88 0.06 -2.86 6.99
CA GLN A 88 -0.14 -3.75 5.86
C GLN A 88 0.40 -5.15 6.16
N TYR A 89 -0.16 -5.82 7.17
CA TYR A 89 0.22 -7.16 7.61
C TYR A 89 -0.92 -8.16 7.42
N ASN A 90 -0.56 -9.41 7.14
CA ASN A 90 -1.48 -10.52 7.28
C ASN A 90 -1.39 -11.03 8.71
N LEU A 91 -2.37 -10.72 9.57
CA LEU A 91 -2.35 -11.18 10.97
C LEU A 91 -2.45 -12.70 11.13
N GLU A 92 -2.83 -13.41 10.08
CA GLU A 92 -2.97 -14.88 10.08
C GLU A 92 -1.72 -15.59 9.54
N ASP A 93 -0.61 -14.88 9.29
CA ASP A 93 0.61 -15.49 8.74
C ASP A 93 1.46 -16.30 9.74
N GLY A 94 1.02 -16.38 10.99
CA GLY A 94 1.68 -17.15 12.03
C GLY A 94 2.91 -16.46 12.64
N TYR A 95 3.18 -15.21 12.28
CA TYR A 95 4.22 -14.39 12.89
C TYR A 95 3.64 -13.33 13.82
N GLU A 96 4.42 -12.96 14.84
CA GLU A 96 4.08 -11.82 15.70
C GLU A 96 4.47 -10.52 14.98
N HIS A 97 3.50 -9.63 14.82
CA HIS A 97 3.71 -8.33 14.16
C HIS A 97 3.83 -7.23 15.22
N ASN A 98 4.91 -6.44 15.14
CA ASN A 98 5.11 -5.32 16.03
C ASN A 98 4.30 -4.09 15.55
N ILE A 99 3.06 -3.99 16.00
CA ILE A 99 2.16 -2.87 15.67
C ILE A 99 2.45 -1.68 16.59
N GLN A 100 3.29 -0.75 16.13
CA GLN A 100 3.63 0.47 16.86
C GLN A 100 3.07 1.72 16.17
N PRO A 101 1.87 2.16 16.57
CA PRO A 101 1.27 3.35 15.99
C PRO A 101 1.99 4.60 16.45
N VAL A 102 1.94 5.63 15.61
CA VAL A 102 2.37 6.98 15.95
C VAL A 102 1.17 7.86 16.23
N SER A 103 1.28 8.72 17.23
CA SER A 103 0.20 9.60 17.67
C SER A 103 0.21 10.95 16.97
N THR A 104 1.38 11.43 16.54
CA THR A 104 1.55 12.72 15.88
C THR A 104 2.68 12.62 14.88
N VAL A 105 2.50 13.26 13.72
CA VAL A 105 3.56 13.48 12.74
C VAL A 105 3.63 14.97 12.39
N THR A 106 4.83 15.45 12.08
CA THR A 106 5.04 16.82 11.60
C THR A 106 5.40 16.74 10.14
N ILE A 107 4.53 17.25 9.29
CA ILE A 107 4.75 17.42 7.85
C ILE A 107 5.12 18.88 7.56
N SER A 108 5.81 19.09 6.45
CA SER A 108 6.53 20.32 6.06
C SER A 108 5.91 21.63 6.59
N GLY A 109 6.74 22.47 7.23
CA GLY A 109 6.34 23.79 7.71
C GLY A 109 5.59 23.79 9.06
N ASP A 110 5.99 22.91 9.99
CA ASP A 110 5.42 22.76 11.34
C ASP A 110 3.95 22.30 11.40
N ARG A 111 3.40 21.81 10.28
CA ARG A 111 2.04 21.28 10.26
C ARG A 111 2.00 19.93 10.96
N LYS A 112 1.29 19.87 12.08
CA LYS A 112 1.11 18.63 12.84
C LYS A 112 -0.17 17.93 12.41
N LEU A 113 -0.07 16.64 12.15
CA LEU A 113 -1.23 15.76 12.01
C LEU A 113 -1.39 14.91 13.26
N GLN A 114 -2.63 14.56 13.60
CA GLN A 114 -2.99 13.73 14.75
C GLN A 114 -3.55 12.39 14.31
N SER A 115 -3.14 11.33 15.00
CA SER A 115 -3.67 10.00 14.73
C SER A 115 -5.11 9.88 15.24
N VAL A 116 -6.01 9.38 14.39
CA VAL A 116 -7.38 9.00 14.79
C VAL A 116 -7.51 7.51 15.08
N GLY A 117 -6.44 6.74 14.90
CA GLY A 117 -6.43 5.33 15.21
C GLY A 117 -5.49 4.51 14.32
N THR A 118 -5.82 3.23 14.25
CA THR A 118 -5.05 2.22 13.54
C THR A 118 -5.98 1.28 12.81
N ASP A 119 -5.57 0.79 11.64
CA ASP A 119 -6.21 -0.34 10.98
C ASP A 119 -5.15 -1.30 10.42
N VAL A 120 -5.53 -2.57 10.28
CA VAL A 120 -4.67 -3.61 9.69
C VAL A 120 -5.34 -4.10 8.41
N LYS A 121 -4.81 -3.65 7.27
CA LYS A 121 -5.31 -4.02 5.96
C LYS A 121 -4.19 -3.96 4.94
N ILE A 122 -4.06 -5.03 4.16
CA ILE A 122 -3.16 -5.08 3.00
C ILE A 122 -3.90 -4.40 1.84
N LEU A 123 -3.38 -3.26 1.36
CA LEU A 123 -3.92 -2.60 0.17
C LEU A 123 -3.28 -3.18 -1.09
N PHE A 124 -1.98 -3.43 -1.03
CA PHE A 124 -1.18 -3.91 -2.15
C PHE A 124 0.10 -4.58 -1.64
N ASN A 125 0.82 -5.25 -2.54
CA ASN A 125 2.08 -5.91 -2.21
C ASN A 125 3.18 -4.94 -1.79
N GLN A 126 4.09 -5.40 -0.93
CA GLN A 126 5.22 -4.59 -0.50
C GLN A 126 6.06 -4.12 -1.70
N ASN A 127 6.45 -2.85 -1.67
CA ASN A 127 7.37 -2.27 -2.63
C ASN A 127 8.61 -1.74 -1.88
N PRO A 128 9.84 -2.15 -2.24
CA PRO A 128 11.07 -1.66 -1.63
C PRO A 128 11.28 -0.13 -1.71
N THR A 129 10.54 0.57 -2.57
CA THR A 129 10.58 2.04 -2.66
C THR A 129 9.69 2.73 -1.63
N PHE A 130 8.90 2.02 -0.86
CA PHE A 130 8.12 2.59 0.23
C PHE A 130 8.94 2.69 1.51
N ALA A 131 8.58 3.65 2.36
CA ALA A 131 9.09 3.74 3.72
C ALA A 131 8.44 2.67 4.62
N ASP A 132 8.94 2.56 5.85
CA ASP A 132 8.57 1.49 6.78
C ASP A 132 7.10 1.54 7.24
N LYS A 133 6.49 2.73 7.29
CA LYS A 133 5.13 2.92 7.81
C LYS A 133 4.23 3.59 6.78
N THR A 134 2.93 3.26 6.83
CA THR A 134 1.92 3.85 5.94
C THR A 134 0.90 4.62 6.77
N LEU A 135 0.67 5.87 6.40
CA LEU A 135 -0.37 6.73 6.95
C LEU A 135 -1.35 7.07 5.82
N ILE A 136 -2.63 7.07 6.15
CA ILE A 136 -3.71 7.51 5.24
C ILE A 136 -4.47 8.70 5.83
#